data_AF-A0A1G7JBY9-F1
#
_entry.id   AF-A0A1G7JBY9-F1
#
_cell.length_a   1.000
_cell.length_b   1.000
_cell.length_c   1.000
_cell.angle_alpha   90.00
_cell.angle_beta   90.00
_cell.angle_gamma   90.00
#
_symmetry.space_group_name_H-M   'P 1'
#
loop_
_entity.id
_entity.type
_entity.pdbx_description
1 polymer ?
#
loop_
_entity_poly.entity_id
_entity_poly.type
_entity_poly.pdbx_seq_one_letter_code
_entity_poly.pdbx_strand_id
1 'polypeptide(L)'
;MKTVIKTTFKIILPFILIALAYFLYIKTNVMSEPQIDVIRLSPYVIFVIGAVISWKFNRSREFFILIIFTLCLVSLAYLPGTIDKSIQMADSYSIICLVIPINIALFSLFKERGILSLWGGIRIGMILSQILLSFWLIDSRQQEIFTLIKKDIFPVNLHSITSISQVSIIFFVIALVILILRQIKYKSSQDISFIAVLIALFFVLHQNSNPTLYSIFFAASGIVLIASIIQDSYSMAFSDELTGLPSRRALKQDMMKLGMNYVIAMLDIDHFKKFNDTYGHDTGDEVLKLVASTIKDVTGGGKSYRYGGEEFTILFPGKSVNDVLPHLEELREKISKRAFTLRNKRGKGKSRSKRKTRSARAGKQIYITVSIGVSQKNEKSKTPDAVMKSADTALYRAKKKGRNCVSK
;
A
#
# COMPACT_ATOMS: atom_id res chain seq x y z
N MET A 1 8.55 5.16 18.24
CA MET A 1 8.13 3.75 18.48
C MET A 1 6.83 3.36 17.76
N LYS A 2 5.67 4.02 17.98
CA LYS A 2 4.38 3.62 17.38
C LYS A 2 4.34 3.60 15.83
N THR A 3 5.03 4.51 15.16
CA THR A 3 5.07 4.55 13.68
C THR A 3 5.92 3.42 13.09
N VAL A 4 7.06 3.10 13.73
CA VAL A 4 7.92 1.98 13.33
C VAL A 4 7.16 0.66 13.50
N ILE A 5 6.50 0.46 14.66
CA ILE A 5 5.67 -0.73 14.91
C ILE A 5 4.59 -0.89 13.84
N LYS A 6 3.87 0.19 13.46
CA LYS A 6 2.85 0.12 12.41
C LYS A 6 3.43 -0.26 11.04
N THR A 7 4.57 0.31 10.65
CA THR A 7 5.22 -0.01 9.38
C THR A 7 5.75 -1.44 9.37
N THR A 8 6.40 -1.87 10.45
CA THR A 8 6.88 -3.25 10.63
C THR A 8 5.71 -4.24 10.61
N PHE A 9 4.60 -3.93 11.28
CA PHE A 9 3.42 -4.79 11.29
C PHE A 9 2.82 -4.95 9.89
N LYS A 10 2.76 -3.90 9.08
CA LYS A 10 2.32 -4.01 7.67
C LYS A 10 3.17 -4.99 6.86
N ILE A 11 4.48 -5.01 7.11
CA ILE A 11 5.41 -5.91 6.40
C ILE A 11 5.25 -7.36 6.87
N ILE A 12 5.08 -7.56 8.18
CA ILE A 12 5.09 -8.90 8.79
C ILE A 12 3.71 -9.58 8.69
N LEU A 13 2.61 -8.83 8.69
CA LEU A 13 1.25 -9.39 8.73
C LEU A 13 0.99 -10.44 7.63
N PRO A 14 1.32 -10.22 6.33
CA PRO A 14 1.11 -11.22 5.30
C PRO A 14 1.79 -12.56 5.61
N PHE A 15 3.00 -12.53 6.14
CA PHE A 15 3.76 -13.73 6.51
C PHE A 15 3.21 -14.41 7.76
N ILE A 16 2.71 -13.64 8.74
CA ILE A 16 1.99 -14.21 9.89
C ILE A 16 0.74 -14.96 9.42
N LEU A 17 -0.04 -14.38 8.51
CA LEU A 17 -1.26 -15.02 7.99
C LEU A 17 -0.95 -16.34 7.27
N ILE A 18 0.15 -16.41 6.53
CA ILE A 18 0.60 -17.64 5.87
C ILE A 18 1.11 -18.66 6.89
N ALA A 19 1.86 -18.23 7.91
CA ALA A 19 2.30 -19.12 8.98
C ALA A 19 1.10 -19.73 9.74
N LEU A 20 0.07 -18.91 10.03
CA LEU A 20 -1.18 -19.39 10.63
C LEU A 20 -1.90 -20.42 9.74
N ALA A 21 -1.83 -20.27 8.41
CA ALA A 21 -2.36 -21.25 7.47
C ALA A 21 -1.67 -22.62 7.62
N TYR A 22 -0.34 -22.63 7.79
CA TYR A 22 0.39 -23.87 8.06
C TYR A 22 0.01 -24.52 9.39
N PHE A 23 -0.17 -23.72 10.46
CA PHE A 23 -0.67 -24.24 11.74
C PHE A 23 -2.09 -24.82 11.63
N LEU A 24 -2.96 -24.19 10.85
CA LEU A 24 -4.30 -24.71 10.57
C LEU A 24 -4.24 -26.05 9.83
N TYR A 25 -3.34 -26.19 8.86
CA TYR A 25 -3.12 -27.45 8.15
C TYR A 25 -2.69 -28.58 9.09
N ILE A 26 -1.75 -28.34 10.02
CA ILE A 26 -1.36 -29.37 11.00
C ILE A 26 -2.57 -29.85 11.83
N LYS A 27 -3.52 -28.95 12.13
CA LYS A 27 -4.71 -29.26 12.92
C LYS A 27 -5.78 -30.04 12.15
N THR A 28 -5.73 -30.10 10.82
CA THR A 28 -6.73 -30.85 10.02
C THR A 28 -6.72 -32.34 10.30
N ASN A 29 -5.60 -32.89 10.77
CA ASN A 29 -5.47 -34.32 11.10
C ASN A 29 -6.41 -34.78 12.24
N VAL A 30 -6.93 -33.83 13.02
CA VAL A 30 -7.81 -34.09 14.18
C VAL A 30 -9.24 -33.61 13.92
N MET A 31 -9.53 -33.12 12.70
CA MET A 31 -10.83 -32.58 12.32
C MET A 31 -11.73 -33.67 11.73
N SER A 32 -13.04 -33.49 11.91
CA SER A 32 -14.06 -34.32 11.25
C SER A 32 -14.23 -33.96 9.78
N GLU A 33 -14.71 -34.89 8.94
CA GLU A 33 -14.94 -34.65 7.51
C GLU A 33 -15.81 -33.41 7.20
N PRO A 34 -16.93 -33.14 7.91
CA PRO A 34 -17.70 -31.91 7.68
C PRO A 34 -16.88 -30.63 7.91
N GLN A 35 -15.94 -30.62 8.85
CA GLN A 35 -15.05 -29.48 9.07
C GLN A 35 -14.05 -29.32 7.93
N ILE A 36 -13.55 -30.43 7.39
CA ILE A 36 -12.63 -30.44 6.24
C ILE A 36 -13.34 -29.93 4.98
N ASP A 37 -14.61 -30.29 4.75
CA ASP A 37 -15.38 -29.80 3.61
C ASP A 37 -15.64 -28.29 3.69
N VAL A 38 -15.91 -27.76 4.88
CA VAL A 38 -15.97 -26.30 5.10
C VAL A 38 -14.64 -25.63 4.74
N ILE A 39 -13.51 -26.23 5.12
CA ILE A 39 -12.18 -25.72 4.76
C ILE A 39 -11.97 -25.74 3.24
N ARG A 40 -12.39 -26.82 2.55
CA ARG A 40 -12.29 -26.93 1.08
C ARG A 40 -13.14 -25.89 0.36
N LEU A 41 -14.29 -25.50 0.91
CA LEU A 41 -15.17 -24.47 0.35
C LEU A 41 -14.72 -23.04 0.66
N SER A 42 -14.00 -22.84 1.78
CA SER A 42 -13.60 -21.51 2.28
C SER A 42 -12.90 -20.58 1.26
N PRO A 43 -12.02 -21.05 0.34
CA PRO A 43 -11.33 -20.15 -0.59
C PRO A 43 -12.30 -19.46 -1.54
N TYR A 44 -13.32 -20.17 -2.02
CA TYR A 44 -14.31 -19.63 -2.94
C TYR A 44 -15.08 -18.47 -2.31
N VAL A 45 -15.51 -18.64 -1.05
CA VAL A 45 -16.20 -17.60 -0.28
C VAL A 45 -15.28 -16.39 -0.09
N ILE A 46 -14.03 -16.62 0.30
CA ILE A 46 -13.02 -15.56 0.49
C ILE A 46 -12.75 -14.82 -0.82
N PHE A 47 -12.66 -15.53 -1.95
CA PHE A 47 -12.41 -14.93 -3.25
C PHE A 47 -13.58 -14.09 -3.74
N VAL A 48 -14.81 -14.54 -3.54
CA VAL A 48 -16.01 -13.73 -3.83
C VAL A 48 -16.04 -12.46 -2.99
N ILE A 49 -15.84 -12.57 -1.66
CA ILE A 49 -15.77 -11.41 -0.77
C ILE A 49 -14.64 -10.47 -1.20
N GLY A 50 -13.46 -11.02 -1.48
CA GLY A 50 -12.31 -10.26 -1.91
C GLY A 50 -12.53 -9.56 -3.25
N ALA A 51 -13.20 -10.20 -4.20
CA ALA A 51 -13.56 -9.60 -5.49
C ALA A 51 -14.55 -8.44 -5.32
N VAL A 52 -15.58 -8.60 -4.48
CA VAL A 52 -16.53 -7.51 -4.17
C VAL A 52 -15.84 -6.33 -3.51
N ILE A 53 -14.96 -6.57 -2.53
CA ILE A 53 -14.16 -5.53 -1.88
C ILE A 53 -13.25 -4.85 -2.89
N SER A 54 -12.53 -5.64 -3.69
CA SER A 54 -11.61 -5.15 -4.73
C SER A 54 -12.33 -4.25 -5.73
N TRP A 55 -13.54 -4.64 -6.15
CA TRP A 55 -14.39 -3.82 -7.01
C TRP A 55 -14.78 -2.50 -6.37
N LYS A 56 -15.29 -2.53 -5.12
CA LYS A 56 -15.71 -1.34 -4.39
C LYS A 56 -14.57 -0.33 -4.17
N PHE A 57 -13.33 -0.80 -3.98
CA PHE A 57 -12.16 0.05 -3.77
C PHE A 57 -11.39 0.36 -5.07
N ASN A 58 -11.90 -0.01 -6.25
CA ASN A 58 -11.21 0.13 -7.53
C ASN A 58 -9.80 -0.50 -7.56
N ARG A 59 -9.63 -1.60 -6.82
CA ARG A 59 -8.40 -2.40 -6.72
C ARG A 59 -8.42 -3.51 -7.74
N SER A 60 -8.01 -3.13 -8.94
CA SER A 60 -8.19 -3.92 -10.13
C SER A 60 -7.19 -5.08 -10.23
N ARG A 61 -6.00 -4.93 -9.65
CA ARG A 61 -4.96 -5.97 -9.67
C ARG A 61 -5.39 -7.18 -8.85
N GLU A 62 -5.80 -6.95 -7.60
CA GLU A 62 -6.28 -7.98 -6.68
C GLU A 62 -7.55 -8.65 -7.19
N PHE A 63 -8.49 -7.89 -7.76
CA PHE A 63 -9.71 -8.42 -8.35
C PHE A 63 -9.42 -9.54 -9.37
N PHE A 64 -8.55 -9.26 -10.34
CA PHE A 64 -8.24 -10.24 -11.39
C PHE A 64 -7.37 -11.40 -10.89
N ILE A 65 -6.47 -11.16 -9.93
CA ILE A 65 -5.70 -12.24 -9.29
C ILE A 65 -6.63 -13.19 -8.53
N LEU A 66 -7.64 -12.68 -7.82
CA LEU A 66 -8.64 -13.50 -7.14
C LEU A 66 -9.49 -14.33 -8.11
N ILE A 67 -9.83 -13.78 -9.28
CA ILE A 67 -10.48 -14.55 -10.36
C ILE A 67 -9.56 -15.67 -10.84
N ILE A 68 -8.28 -15.37 -11.08
CA ILE A 68 -7.30 -16.37 -11.53
C ILE A 68 -7.13 -17.47 -10.47
N PHE A 69 -7.08 -17.13 -9.19
CA PHE A 69 -7.02 -18.14 -8.12
C PHE A 69 -8.28 -19.00 -8.06
N THR A 70 -9.45 -18.41 -8.29
CA THR A 70 -10.71 -19.17 -8.39
C THR A 70 -10.63 -20.16 -9.55
N LEU A 71 -10.18 -19.71 -10.73
CA LEU A 71 -10.02 -20.57 -11.90
C LEU A 71 -8.99 -21.68 -11.64
N CYS A 72 -7.84 -21.38 -11.04
CA CYS A 72 -6.84 -22.39 -10.68
C CYS A 72 -7.40 -23.44 -9.72
N LEU A 73 -8.15 -23.04 -8.68
CA LEU A 73 -8.76 -23.99 -7.75
C LEU A 73 -9.84 -24.85 -8.40
N VAL A 74 -10.72 -24.26 -9.23
CA VAL A 74 -11.73 -25.02 -9.99
C VAL A 74 -11.04 -26.03 -10.91
N SER A 75 -9.98 -25.63 -11.59
CA SER A 75 -9.20 -26.53 -12.45
C SER A 75 -8.52 -27.67 -11.67
N LEU A 76 -8.01 -27.41 -10.46
CA LEU A 76 -7.46 -28.48 -9.61
C LEU A 76 -8.54 -29.46 -9.11
N ALA A 77 -9.75 -28.96 -8.83
CA ALA A 77 -10.82 -29.77 -8.23
C ALA A 77 -11.63 -30.57 -9.25
N TYR A 78 -11.96 -30.00 -10.42
CA TYR A 78 -12.99 -30.58 -11.31
C TYR A 78 -12.45 -31.05 -12.66
N LEU A 79 -11.39 -30.42 -13.20
CA LEU A 79 -10.85 -30.77 -14.52
C LEU A 79 -10.41 -32.24 -14.65
N PRO A 80 -9.80 -32.88 -13.62
CA PRO A 80 -9.46 -34.29 -13.64
C PRO A 80 -10.62 -35.27 -13.88
N GLY A 81 -11.86 -34.88 -13.59
CA GLY A 81 -13.03 -35.76 -13.68
C GLY A 81 -13.92 -35.54 -14.91
N THR A 82 -13.77 -34.41 -15.61
CA THR A 82 -14.69 -33.98 -16.68
C THR A 82 -14.19 -34.19 -18.10
N ILE A 83 -12.88 -34.31 -18.28
CA ILE A 83 -12.25 -34.45 -19.61
C ILE A 83 -11.65 -35.85 -19.71
N ASP A 84 -11.76 -36.45 -20.89
CA ASP A 84 -11.39 -37.83 -21.22
C ASP A 84 -10.09 -38.30 -20.52
N LYS A 85 -10.02 -39.59 -20.16
CA LYS A 85 -8.94 -40.21 -19.36
C LYS A 85 -7.52 -40.05 -19.97
N SER A 86 -7.42 -39.46 -21.16
CA SER A 86 -6.19 -39.11 -21.86
C SER A 86 -5.48 -37.86 -21.29
N ILE A 87 -6.18 -36.99 -20.55
CA ILE A 87 -5.55 -35.84 -19.88
C ILE A 87 -5.10 -36.26 -18.49
N GLN A 88 -3.79 -36.41 -18.32
CA GLN A 88 -3.23 -36.75 -17.02
C GLN A 88 -3.35 -35.55 -16.08
N MET A 89 -3.74 -35.78 -14.82
CA MET A 89 -3.78 -34.73 -13.77
C MET A 89 -2.49 -33.89 -13.69
N ALA A 90 -1.36 -34.50 -14.05
CA ALA A 90 -0.04 -33.86 -14.13
C ALA A 90 0.02 -32.70 -15.15
N ASP A 91 -0.83 -32.70 -16.17
CA ASP A 91 -0.78 -31.73 -17.27
C ASP A 91 -1.45 -30.41 -16.85
N SER A 92 -2.66 -30.51 -16.30
CA SER A 92 -3.39 -29.39 -15.73
C SER A 92 -2.60 -28.71 -14.60
N TYR A 93 -1.96 -29.54 -13.77
CA TYR A 93 -1.13 -29.09 -12.66
C TYR A 93 0.08 -28.25 -13.11
N SER A 94 0.77 -28.69 -14.16
CA SER A 94 1.93 -27.99 -14.73
C SER A 94 1.56 -26.60 -15.27
N ILE A 95 0.39 -26.48 -15.90
CA ILE A 95 -0.11 -25.19 -16.42
C ILE A 95 -0.43 -24.24 -15.26
N ILE A 96 -1.07 -24.71 -14.19
CA ILE A 96 -1.38 -23.88 -13.03
C ILE A 96 -0.10 -23.33 -12.38
N CYS A 97 0.94 -24.16 -12.25
CA CYS A 97 2.26 -23.74 -11.74
C CYS A 97 2.90 -22.65 -12.60
N LEU A 98 2.58 -22.57 -13.88
CA LEU A 98 3.06 -21.54 -14.80
C LEU A 98 2.20 -20.26 -14.76
N VAL A 99 0.88 -20.42 -14.75
CA VAL A 99 -0.10 -19.31 -14.79
C VAL A 99 -0.02 -18.41 -13.56
N ILE A 100 0.13 -18.98 -12.37
CA ILE A 100 0.16 -18.22 -11.10
C ILE A 100 1.28 -17.16 -11.07
N PRO A 101 2.57 -17.51 -11.19
CA PRO A 101 3.65 -16.53 -11.08
C PRO A 101 3.63 -15.50 -12.22
N ILE A 102 3.26 -15.92 -13.44
CA ILE A 102 3.13 -15.02 -14.59
C ILE A 102 2.09 -13.93 -14.31
N ASN A 103 0.90 -14.32 -13.87
CA ASN A 103 -0.15 -13.34 -13.63
C ASN A 103 0.14 -12.44 -12.43
N ILE A 104 0.68 -12.97 -11.33
CA ILE A 104 1.08 -12.13 -10.19
C ILE A 104 2.10 -11.08 -10.65
N ALA A 105 3.12 -11.47 -11.41
CA ALA A 105 4.12 -10.54 -11.95
C ALA A 105 3.48 -9.50 -12.88
N LEU A 106 2.65 -9.93 -13.83
CA LEU A 106 2.02 -9.08 -14.83
C LEU A 106 1.05 -8.06 -14.21
N PHE A 107 0.16 -8.51 -13.33
CA PHE A 107 -0.78 -7.64 -12.64
C PHE A 107 -0.10 -6.70 -11.65
N SER A 108 1.05 -7.08 -11.07
CA SER A 108 1.85 -6.13 -10.30
C SER A 108 2.25 -4.93 -11.16
N LEU A 109 2.69 -5.15 -12.41
CA LEU A 109 3.21 -4.12 -13.34
C LEU A 109 2.13 -3.18 -13.87
N PHE A 110 0.88 -3.62 -13.94
CA PHE A 110 -0.21 -2.78 -14.43
C PHE A 110 -0.55 -1.65 -13.48
N LYS A 111 -0.99 -0.49 -14.00
CA LYS A 111 -1.52 0.59 -13.17
C LYS A 111 -2.94 0.25 -12.69
N GLU A 112 -3.33 0.78 -11.54
CA GLU A 112 -4.72 0.68 -11.09
C GLU A 112 -5.62 1.45 -12.05
N ARG A 113 -6.63 0.76 -12.59
CA ARG A 113 -7.61 1.28 -13.54
C ARG A 113 -8.95 0.58 -13.29
N GLY A 114 -10.07 1.21 -13.65
CA GLY A 114 -11.39 0.66 -13.37
C GLY A 114 -11.58 -0.76 -13.93
N ILE A 115 -12.25 -1.62 -13.16
CA ILE A 115 -12.54 -3.02 -13.55
C ILE A 115 -13.54 -3.09 -14.70
N LEU A 116 -14.53 -2.19 -14.72
CA LEU A 116 -15.51 -2.07 -15.82
C LEU A 116 -15.08 -1.04 -16.88
N SER A 117 -13.77 -0.82 -17.05
CA SER A 117 -13.23 0.05 -18.08
C SER A 117 -12.70 -0.76 -19.28
N LEU A 118 -12.36 -0.09 -20.38
CA LEU A 118 -11.64 -0.72 -21.50
C LEU A 118 -10.42 -1.54 -21.04
N TRP A 119 -9.69 -1.04 -20.05
CA TRP A 119 -8.52 -1.73 -19.48
C TRP A 119 -8.88 -2.97 -18.68
N GLY A 120 -10.06 -2.97 -18.05
CA GLY A 120 -10.62 -4.17 -17.43
C GLY A 120 -11.03 -5.19 -18.48
N GLY A 121 -11.69 -4.75 -19.57
CA GLY A 121 -12.01 -5.59 -20.73
C GLY A 121 -10.77 -6.25 -21.35
N ILE A 122 -9.67 -5.50 -21.51
CA ILE A 122 -8.38 -6.04 -21.97
C ILE A 122 -7.90 -7.15 -21.04
N ARG A 123 -7.98 -6.97 -19.71
CA ARG A 123 -7.54 -7.98 -18.73
C ARG A 123 -8.42 -9.22 -18.73
N ILE A 124 -9.74 -9.06 -18.90
CA ILE A 124 -10.65 -10.19 -19.11
C ILE A 124 -10.24 -10.94 -20.37
N GLY A 125 -10.01 -10.24 -21.49
CA GLY A 125 -9.52 -10.84 -22.73
C GLY A 125 -8.21 -11.62 -22.55
N MET A 126 -7.28 -11.10 -21.74
CA MET A 126 -6.02 -11.77 -21.41
C MET A 126 -6.21 -13.02 -20.53
N ILE A 127 -7.20 -13.04 -19.64
CA ILE A 127 -7.51 -14.24 -18.84
C ILE A 127 -8.21 -15.27 -19.73
N LEU A 128 -9.17 -14.84 -20.55
CA LEU A 128 -9.87 -15.71 -21.50
C LEU A 128 -8.90 -16.34 -22.51
N SER A 129 -7.94 -15.59 -23.04
CA SER A 129 -6.93 -16.14 -23.95
C SER A 129 -6.03 -17.17 -23.26
N GLN A 130 -5.70 -16.98 -21.98
CA GLN A 130 -4.95 -17.96 -21.20
C GLN A 130 -5.76 -19.23 -20.94
N ILE A 131 -7.07 -19.12 -20.68
CA ILE A 131 -7.96 -20.27 -20.54
C ILE A 131 -8.00 -21.06 -21.85
N LEU A 132 -8.25 -20.39 -22.98
CA LEU A 132 -8.27 -21.02 -24.30
C LEU A 132 -6.93 -21.68 -24.64
N LEU A 133 -5.81 -20.99 -24.37
CA LEU A 133 -4.48 -21.54 -24.57
C LEU A 133 -4.23 -22.78 -23.68
N SER A 134 -4.73 -22.77 -22.45
CA SER A 134 -4.60 -23.91 -21.53
C SER A 134 -5.34 -25.13 -22.06
N PHE A 135 -6.60 -24.97 -22.51
CA PHE A 135 -7.35 -26.05 -23.15
C PHE A 135 -6.70 -26.54 -24.44
N TRP A 136 -6.19 -25.62 -25.26
CA TRP A 136 -5.48 -25.96 -26.51
C TRP A 136 -4.18 -26.73 -26.26
N LEU A 137 -3.42 -26.38 -25.21
CA LEU A 137 -2.20 -27.10 -24.81
C LEU A 137 -2.49 -28.49 -24.23
N ILE A 138 -3.64 -28.67 -23.62
CA ILE A 138 -4.09 -29.95 -23.03
C ILE A 138 -4.63 -30.90 -24.12
N ASP A 139 -5.04 -30.40 -25.29
CA ASP A 139 -5.49 -31.22 -26.41
C ASP A 139 -4.38 -32.19 -26.85
N SER A 140 -4.74 -33.48 -27.00
CA SER A 140 -3.81 -34.59 -27.25
C SER A 140 -2.98 -34.45 -28.52
N ARG A 141 -3.34 -33.51 -29.41
CA ARG A 141 -2.62 -33.18 -30.65
C ARG A 141 -1.36 -32.32 -30.44
N GLN A 142 -1.11 -31.78 -29.24
CA GLN A 142 -0.03 -30.82 -28.95
C GLN A 142 1.04 -31.34 -27.98
N GLN A 143 1.20 -32.67 -27.87
CA GLN A 143 2.15 -33.28 -26.91
C GLN A 143 3.60 -32.79 -27.07
N GLU A 144 4.05 -32.42 -28.27
CA GLU A 144 5.42 -31.90 -28.50
C GLU A 144 5.68 -30.55 -27.80
N ILE A 145 4.71 -29.63 -27.84
CA ILE A 145 4.83 -28.33 -27.16
C ILE A 145 4.73 -28.53 -25.65
N PHE A 146 3.86 -29.43 -25.22
CA PHE A 146 3.64 -29.71 -23.81
C PHE A 146 4.84 -30.40 -23.15
N THR A 147 5.51 -31.30 -23.86
CA THR A 147 6.78 -31.91 -23.42
C THR A 147 7.91 -30.89 -23.30
N LEU A 148 7.92 -29.85 -24.14
CA LEU A 148 8.84 -28.70 -24.00
C LEU A 148 8.66 -27.93 -22.68
N ILE A 149 7.42 -27.75 -22.21
CA ILE A 149 7.12 -27.10 -20.92
C ILE A 149 7.57 -27.97 -19.73
N LYS A 150 7.52 -29.28 -19.89
CA LYS A 150 7.97 -30.26 -18.87
C LYS A 150 9.45 -30.61 -18.97
N LYS A 151 10.14 -30.22 -20.05
CA LYS A 151 11.54 -30.56 -20.27
C LYS A 151 12.43 -29.90 -19.22
N ASP A 152 13.33 -30.69 -18.64
CA ASP A 152 14.41 -30.20 -17.80
C ASP A 152 15.35 -29.32 -18.65
N ILE A 153 15.44 -28.04 -18.31
CA ILE A 153 16.33 -27.08 -18.96
C ILE A 153 17.78 -27.32 -18.50
N PHE A 154 17.94 -27.60 -17.21
CA PHE A 154 19.23 -27.86 -16.59
C PHE A 154 19.38 -29.35 -16.29
N PRO A 155 20.59 -29.91 -16.38
CA PRO A 155 20.90 -31.31 -16.07
C PRO A 155 20.95 -31.55 -14.55
N VAL A 156 19.96 -31.04 -13.82
CA VAL A 156 19.80 -31.21 -12.38
C VAL A 156 18.47 -31.91 -12.16
N ASN A 157 18.50 -33.10 -11.57
CA ASN A 157 17.27 -33.84 -11.27
C ASN A 157 16.58 -33.20 -10.06
N LEU A 158 15.68 -32.26 -10.33
CA LEU A 158 14.84 -31.61 -9.33
C LEU A 158 13.52 -32.36 -9.08
N HIS A 159 13.19 -33.35 -9.91
CA HIS A 159 11.96 -34.14 -9.79
C HIS A 159 11.88 -34.96 -8.50
N SER A 160 13.03 -35.32 -7.90
CA SER A 160 13.10 -35.99 -6.59
C SER A 160 12.75 -35.07 -5.42
N ILE A 161 12.89 -33.75 -5.61
CA ILE A 161 12.65 -32.75 -4.56
C ILE A 161 11.27 -32.11 -4.77
N THR A 162 10.92 -31.73 -5.99
CA THR A 162 9.72 -30.95 -6.29
C THR A 162 8.98 -31.49 -7.51
N SER A 163 7.65 -31.48 -7.45
CA SER A 163 6.80 -31.79 -8.62
C SER A 163 6.61 -30.62 -9.58
N ILE A 164 7.13 -29.43 -9.24
CA ILE A 164 7.04 -28.24 -10.09
C ILE A 164 8.09 -28.33 -11.21
N SER A 165 7.68 -28.08 -12.46
CA SER A 165 8.62 -28.06 -13.60
C SER A 165 9.68 -26.97 -13.48
N GLN A 166 10.88 -27.20 -14.02
CA GLN A 166 11.97 -26.20 -14.00
C GLN A 166 11.54 -24.87 -14.63
N VAL A 167 10.77 -24.92 -15.72
CA VAL A 167 10.19 -23.74 -16.38
C VAL A 167 9.34 -22.93 -15.39
N SER A 168 8.44 -23.60 -14.65
CA SER A 168 7.58 -22.92 -13.68
C SER A 168 8.39 -22.31 -12.54
N ILE A 169 9.42 -23.01 -12.04
CA ILE A 169 10.34 -22.49 -11.01
C ILE A 169 11.03 -21.20 -11.49
N ILE A 170 11.50 -21.16 -12.74
CA ILE A 170 12.11 -19.96 -13.33
C ILE A 170 11.11 -18.79 -13.30
N PHE A 171 9.85 -19.01 -13.68
CA PHE A 171 8.83 -17.97 -13.63
C PHE A 171 8.51 -17.50 -12.20
N PHE A 172 8.50 -18.41 -11.21
CA PHE A 172 8.39 -18.03 -9.79
C PHE A 172 9.56 -17.14 -9.36
N VAL A 173 10.79 -17.50 -9.72
CA VAL A 173 11.98 -16.70 -9.39
C VAL A 173 11.93 -15.34 -10.08
N ILE A 174 11.59 -15.27 -11.37
CA ILE A 174 11.45 -14.02 -12.11
C ILE A 174 10.38 -13.12 -11.47
N ALA A 175 9.21 -13.68 -11.14
CA ALA A 175 8.14 -12.95 -10.48
C ALA A 175 8.60 -12.40 -9.12
N LEU A 176 9.29 -13.21 -8.31
CA LEU A 176 9.83 -12.81 -7.01
C LEU A 176 10.83 -11.66 -7.14
N VAL A 177 11.78 -11.76 -8.09
CA VAL A 177 12.77 -10.70 -8.34
C VAL A 177 12.09 -9.39 -8.77
N ILE A 178 11.12 -9.45 -9.68
CA ILE A 178 10.34 -8.27 -10.10
C ILE A 178 9.67 -7.61 -8.89
N LEU A 179 9.02 -8.40 -8.04
CA LEU A 179 8.32 -7.88 -6.86
C LEU A 179 9.29 -7.29 -5.83
N ILE A 180 10.44 -7.92 -5.59
CA ILE A 180 11.47 -7.39 -4.66
C ILE A 180 12.01 -6.05 -5.16
N LEU A 181 12.38 -5.96 -6.45
CA LEU A 181 12.89 -4.71 -7.03
C LEU A 181 11.87 -3.58 -6.95
N ARG A 182 10.60 -3.90 -7.20
CA ARG A 182 9.49 -2.95 -7.01
C ARG A 182 9.31 -2.55 -5.57
N GLN A 183 9.37 -3.49 -4.64
CA GLN A 183 9.22 -3.21 -3.22
C GLN A 183 10.32 -2.27 -2.71
N ILE A 184 11.56 -2.45 -3.17
CA ILE A 184 12.67 -1.55 -2.86
C ILE A 184 12.39 -0.13 -3.40
N LYS A 185 11.83 -0.04 -4.61
CA LYS A 185 11.59 1.24 -5.30
C LYS A 185 10.37 2.01 -4.78
N TYR A 186 9.25 1.32 -4.57
CA TYR A 186 7.94 1.93 -4.31
C TYR A 186 7.43 1.74 -2.87
N LYS A 187 7.96 0.75 -2.13
CA LYS A 187 7.57 0.44 -0.75
C LYS A 187 6.06 0.27 -0.56
N SER A 188 5.40 -0.39 -1.53
CA SER A 188 3.95 -0.59 -1.54
C SER A 188 3.55 -1.77 -0.66
N SER A 189 2.44 -1.67 0.08
CA SER A 189 1.93 -2.80 0.87
C SER A 189 1.42 -3.96 -0.02
N GLN A 190 0.96 -3.62 -1.23
CA GLN A 190 0.53 -4.60 -2.24
C GLN A 190 1.70 -5.49 -2.68
N ASP A 191 2.88 -4.92 -2.95
CA ASP A 191 4.02 -5.69 -3.45
C ASP A 191 4.49 -6.70 -2.38
N ILE A 192 4.49 -6.33 -1.09
CA ILE A 192 4.77 -7.26 0.02
C ILE A 192 3.75 -8.41 0.05
N SER A 193 2.47 -8.08 -0.14
CA SER A 193 1.38 -9.05 -0.11
C SER A 193 1.50 -10.04 -1.28
N PHE A 194 1.85 -9.56 -2.47
CA PHE A 194 2.15 -10.42 -3.62
C PHE A 194 3.38 -11.31 -3.40
N ILE A 195 4.44 -10.81 -2.77
CA ILE A 195 5.61 -11.63 -2.40
C ILE A 195 5.19 -12.76 -1.47
N ALA A 196 4.43 -12.43 -0.41
CA ALA A 196 3.96 -13.39 0.56
C ALA A 196 3.09 -14.46 -0.09
N VAL A 197 2.12 -14.06 -0.92
CA VAL A 197 1.26 -14.96 -1.69
C VAL A 197 2.07 -15.84 -2.65
N LEU A 198 3.05 -15.28 -3.36
CA LEU A 198 3.88 -16.03 -4.30
C LEU A 198 4.70 -17.13 -3.59
N ILE A 199 5.29 -16.81 -2.42
CA ILE A 199 6.02 -17.78 -1.58
C ILE A 199 5.07 -18.86 -1.04
N ALA A 200 3.89 -18.46 -0.56
CA ALA A 200 2.88 -19.38 -0.05
C ALA A 200 2.42 -20.39 -1.11
N LEU A 201 2.11 -19.91 -2.31
CA LEU A 201 1.66 -20.77 -3.40
C LEU A 201 2.79 -21.64 -3.94
N PHE A 202 4.04 -21.15 -4.00
CA PHE A 202 5.19 -21.98 -4.33
C PHE A 202 5.35 -23.15 -3.35
N PHE A 203 5.29 -22.89 -2.05
CA PHE A 203 5.40 -23.91 -1.01
C PHE A 203 4.31 -24.99 -1.12
N VAL A 204 3.08 -24.58 -1.42
CA VAL A 204 1.94 -25.49 -1.48
C VAL A 204 1.95 -26.33 -2.74
N LEU A 205 2.28 -25.72 -3.87
CA LEU A 205 2.45 -26.44 -5.13
C LEU A 205 3.61 -27.45 -5.01
N HIS A 206 4.70 -27.09 -4.33
CA HIS A 206 5.81 -28.02 -4.12
C HIS A 206 5.40 -29.36 -3.48
N GLN A 207 4.44 -29.34 -2.55
CA GLN A 207 4.00 -30.50 -1.77
C GLN A 207 3.00 -31.44 -2.48
N ASN A 208 2.58 -31.11 -3.71
CA ASN A 208 1.82 -31.91 -4.70
C ASN A 208 0.92 -33.09 -4.24
N SER A 209 0.14 -32.99 -3.14
CA SER A 209 -0.59 -34.19 -2.66
C SER A 209 -1.81 -33.97 -1.76
N ASN A 210 -2.27 -32.73 -1.49
CA ASN A 210 -3.40 -32.55 -0.58
C ASN A 210 -4.37 -31.41 -0.97
N PRO A 211 -5.60 -31.74 -1.43
CA PRO A 211 -6.66 -30.75 -1.72
C PRO A 211 -6.97 -29.80 -0.57
N THR A 212 -6.87 -30.28 0.67
CA THR A 212 -7.10 -29.47 1.88
C THR A 212 -5.96 -28.46 2.08
N LEU A 213 -4.71 -28.83 1.80
CA LEU A 213 -3.57 -27.91 1.85
C LEU A 213 -3.70 -26.79 0.81
N TYR A 214 -4.09 -27.13 -0.43
CA TYR A 214 -4.40 -26.14 -1.46
C TYR A 214 -5.45 -25.16 -0.95
N SER A 215 -6.57 -25.67 -0.46
CA SER A 215 -7.68 -24.85 0.01
C SER A 215 -7.22 -23.88 1.10
N ILE A 216 -6.53 -24.37 2.14
CA ILE A 216 -6.06 -23.53 3.25
C ILE A 216 -5.16 -22.38 2.79
N PHE A 217 -4.18 -22.65 1.93
CA PHE A 217 -3.23 -21.63 1.51
C PHE A 217 -3.77 -20.69 0.43
N PHE A 218 -4.65 -21.15 -0.44
CA PHE A 218 -5.39 -20.28 -1.35
C PHE A 218 -6.34 -19.35 -0.57
N ALA A 219 -7.04 -19.87 0.43
CA ALA A 219 -7.84 -19.06 1.36
C ALA A 219 -6.98 -18.01 2.08
N ALA A 220 -5.84 -18.42 2.66
CA ALA A 220 -4.91 -17.51 3.30
C ALA A 220 -4.38 -16.44 2.33
N SER A 221 -4.07 -16.82 1.09
CA SER A 221 -3.65 -15.89 0.04
C SER A 221 -4.74 -14.86 -0.28
N GLY A 222 -6.01 -15.28 -0.34
CA GLY A 222 -7.15 -14.38 -0.47
C GLY A 222 -7.27 -13.40 0.70
N ILE A 223 -7.10 -13.88 1.94
CA ILE A 223 -7.12 -13.04 3.15
C ILE A 223 -5.97 -12.02 3.13
N VAL A 224 -4.77 -12.42 2.70
CA VAL A 224 -3.61 -11.53 2.55
C VAL A 224 -3.93 -10.39 1.56
N LEU A 225 -4.53 -10.70 0.41
CA LEU A 225 -4.93 -9.69 -0.58
C LEU A 225 -6.04 -8.77 -0.06
N ILE A 226 -7.02 -9.31 0.68
CA ILE A 226 -8.06 -8.48 1.31
C ILE A 226 -7.45 -7.54 2.35
N ALA A 227 -6.53 -8.05 3.17
CA ALA A 227 -5.83 -7.25 4.18
C ALA A 227 -5.02 -6.13 3.53
N SER A 228 -4.35 -6.38 2.40
CA SER A 228 -3.60 -5.34 1.67
C SER A 228 -4.51 -4.23 1.15
N ILE A 229 -5.67 -4.59 0.57
CA ILE A 229 -6.67 -3.62 0.10
C ILE A 229 -7.14 -2.72 1.25
N ILE A 230 -7.46 -3.31 2.41
CA ILE A 230 -7.92 -2.57 3.59
C ILE A 230 -6.82 -1.66 4.13
N GLN A 231 -5.58 -2.15 4.23
CA GLN A 231 -4.44 -1.37 4.73
C GLN A 231 -4.12 -0.16 3.86
N ASP A 232 -4.12 -0.34 2.54
CA ASP A 232 -3.88 0.76 1.61
C ASP A 232 -5.02 1.77 1.61
N SER A 233 -6.27 1.29 1.62
CA SER A 233 -7.45 2.16 1.68
C SER A 233 -7.47 2.97 2.97
N TYR A 234 -7.07 2.38 4.10
CA TYR A 234 -6.87 3.10 5.34
C TYR A 234 -5.75 4.14 5.22
N SER A 235 -4.61 3.77 4.63
CA SER A 235 -3.47 4.70 4.48
C SER A 235 -3.83 5.93 3.65
N MET A 236 -4.52 5.76 2.52
CA MET A 236 -4.96 6.86 1.66
C MET A 236 -6.00 7.76 2.36
N ALA A 237 -6.85 7.20 3.21
CA ALA A 237 -7.88 7.97 3.90
C ALA A 237 -7.33 8.81 5.08
N PHE A 238 -6.29 8.31 5.75
CA PHE A 238 -5.82 8.84 7.04
C PHE A 238 -4.44 9.51 6.98
N SER A 239 -3.77 9.50 5.83
CA SER A 239 -2.51 10.20 5.60
C SER A 239 -2.65 11.17 4.42
N ASP A 240 -2.03 12.34 4.54
CA ASP A 240 -1.89 13.29 3.45
C ASP A 240 -0.75 12.86 2.52
N GLU A 241 -1.04 12.72 1.22
CA GLU A 241 -0.08 12.18 0.24
C GLU A 241 1.13 13.10 0.01
N LEU A 242 0.94 14.42 0.12
CA LEU A 242 1.99 15.38 -0.16
C LEU A 242 3.01 15.46 0.98
N THR A 243 2.52 15.57 2.21
CA THR A 243 3.32 15.85 3.41
C THR A 243 3.65 14.59 4.23
N GLY A 244 2.89 13.51 4.05
CA GLY A 244 2.98 12.30 4.87
C GLY A 244 2.46 12.47 6.30
N LEU A 245 1.95 13.65 6.66
CA LEU A 245 1.28 13.85 7.95
C LEU A 245 -0.09 13.16 7.96
N PRO A 246 -0.61 12.76 9.12
CA PRO A 246 -2.00 12.36 9.26
C PRO A 246 -2.96 13.44 8.72
N SER A 247 -4.00 13.00 8.01
CA SER A 247 -4.96 13.90 7.36
C SER A 247 -5.96 14.51 8.36
N ARG A 248 -6.76 15.47 7.90
CA ARG A 248 -7.93 16.00 8.63
C ARG A 248 -8.86 14.90 9.15
N ARG A 249 -9.00 13.79 8.42
CA ARG A 249 -9.81 12.65 8.85
C ARG A 249 -9.20 11.95 10.07
N ALA A 250 -7.88 11.81 10.11
CA ALA A 250 -7.16 11.27 11.26
C ALA A 250 -7.27 12.19 12.48
N LEU A 251 -7.19 13.50 12.27
CA LEU A 251 -7.38 14.49 13.33
C LEU A 251 -8.75 14.32 13.99
N LYS A 252 -9.84 14.28 13.20
CA LYS A 252 -11.20 14.09 13.73
C LYS A 252 -11.33 12.79 14.54
N GLN A 253 -10.75 11.69 14.07
CA GLN A 253 -10.80 10.42 14.79
C GLN A 253 -10.05 10.47 16.13
N ASP A 254 -8.90 11.15 16.17
CA ASP A 254 -8.14 11.30 17.41
C ASP A 254 -8.79 12.29 18.39
N MET A 255 -9.48 13.32 17.87
CA MET A 255 -10.27 14.25 18.68
C MET A 255 -11.39 13.54 19.46
N MET A 256 -11.98 12.48 18.90
CA MET A 256 -12.99 11.65 19.60
C MET A 256 -12.43 10.90 20.81
N LYS A 257 -11.10 10.71 20.89
CA LYS A 257 -10.43 9.95 21.94
C LYS A 257 -9.82 10.85 23.02
N LEU A 258 -10.06 12.16 22.95
CA LEU A 258 -9.52 13.12 23.89
C LEU A 258 -10.23 13.02 25.24
N GLY A 259 -9.43 13.10 26.31
CA GLY A 259 -9.92 13.17 27.68
C GLY A 259 -10.38 14.58 28.08
N MET A 260 -10.30 14.87 29.39
CA MET A 260 -10.74 16.15 29.93
C MET A 260 -9.76 17.30 29.66
N ASN A 261 -8.46 17.00 29.56
CA ASN A 261 -7.41 18.00 29.36
C ASN A 261 -6.75 17.80 28.00
N TYR A 262 -6.77 18.83 27.16
CA TYR A 262 -6.05 18.86 25.89
C TYR A 262 -5.92 20.28 25.35
N VAL A 263 -4.93 20.45 24.47
CA VAL A 263 -4.70 21.69 23.71
C VAL A 263 -4.71 21.38 22.22
N ILE A 264 -5.30 22.29 21.43
CA ILE A 264 -5.27 22.27 19.98
C ILE A 264 -4.54 23.53 19.51
N ALA A 265 -3.56 23.36 18.63
CA ALA A 265 -2.91 24.46 17.93
C ALA A 265 -3.23 24.39 16.43
N MET A 266 -3.69 25.51 15.86
CA MET A 266 -3.88 25.74 14.44
C MET A 266 -2.69 26.53 13.90
N LEU A 267 -2.12 26.08 12.78
CA LEU A 267 -0.97 26.71 12.14
C LEU A 267 -1.29 26.99 10.67
N ASP A 268 -0.74 28.07 10.16
CA ASP A 268 -0.87 28.46 8.75
C ASP A 268 0.41 29.13 8.27
N ILE A 269 0.80 28.83 7.03
CA ILE A 269 2.01 29.38 6.41
C ILE A 269 1.74 30.81 5.95
N ASP A 270 2.53 31.74 6.49
CA ASP A 270 2.37 33.14 6.19
C ASP A 270 2.64 33.45 4.72
N HIS A 271 1.72 34.17 4.08
CA HIS A 271 1.84 34.62 2.69
C HIS A 271 2.01 33.49 1.66
N PHE A 272 1.52 32.27 1.95
CA PHE A 272 1.71 31.12 1.06
C PHE A 272 1.12 31.32 -0.35
N LYS A 273 -0.06 31.97 -0.46
CA LYS A 273 -0.61 32.35 -1.78
C LYS A 273 0.37 33.20 -2.59
N LYS A 274 0.90 34.28 -2.00
CA LYS A 274 1.88 35.17 -2.65
C LYS A 274 3.17 34.42 -3.00
N PHE A 275 3.59 33.48 -2.15
CA PHE A 275 4.72 32.61 -2.43
C PHE A 275 4.47 31.74 -3.67
N ASN A 276 3.31 31.10 -3.78
CA ASN A 276 2.93 30.31 -4.96
C ASN A 276 2.82 31.16 -6.21
N ASP A 277 2.24 32.36 -6.11
CA ASP A 277 2.15 33.30 -7.24
C ASP A 277 3.54 33.71 -7.74
N THR A 278 4.55 33.72 -6.86
CA THR A 278 5.94 34.11 -7.20
C THR A 278 6.80 32.94 -7.69
N TYR A 279 6.64 31.75 -7.11
CA TYR A 279 7.56 30.61 -7.30
C TYR A 279 6.92 29.35 -7.90
N GLY A 280 5.60 29.38 -8.13
CA GLY A 280 4.83 28.26 -8.67
C GLY A 280 4.46 27.20 -7.63
N HIS A 281 3.38 26.47 -7.91
CA HIS A 281 2.82 25.45 -7.02
C HIS A 281 3.78 24.30 -6.72
N ASP A 282 4.59 23.85 -7.69
CA ASP A 282 5.61 22.83 -7.48
C ASP A 282 6.58 23.20 -6.34
N THR A 283 6.96 24.48 -6.27
CA THR A 283 7.83 25.00 -5.21
C THR A 283 7.07 25.12 -3.89
N GLY A 284 5.81 25.54 -3.94
CA GLY A 284 4.92 25.54 -2.78
C GLY A 284 4.76 24.16 -2.14
N ASP A 285 4.67 23.10 -2.95
CA ASP A 285 4.61 21.72 -2.50
C ASP A 285 5.88 21.29 -1.75
N GLU A 286 7.05 21.76 -2.20
CA GLU A 286 8.32 21.53 -1.50
C GLU A 286 8.38 22.27 -0.15
N VAL A 287 7.82 23.48 -0.09
CA VAL A 287 7.64 24.24 1.16
C VAL A 287 6.73 23.51 2.14
N LEU A 288 5.58 23.02 1.67
CA LEU A 288 4.64 22.27 2.50
C LEU A 288 5.30 21.03 3.10
N LYS A 289 6.11 20.31 2.32
CA LYS A 289 6.90 19.16 2.81
C LYS A 289 7.92 19.57 3.87
N LEU A 290 8.61 20.69 3.67
CA LEU A 290 9.60 21.20 4.62
C LEU A 290 8.93 21.59 5.95
N VAL A 291 7.83 22.35 5.89
CA VAL A 291 7.07 22.76 7.07
C VAL A 291 6.51 21.53 7.77
N ALA A 292 5.89 20.60 7.04
CA ALA A 292 5.38 19.35 7.60
C ALA A 292 6.46 18.52 8.30
N SER A 293 7.65 18.40 7.70
CA SER A 293 8.77 17.69 8.32
C SER A 293 9.21 18.33 9.64
N THR A 294 9.15 19.66 9.73
CA THR A 294 9.53 20.41 10.93
C THR A 294 8.46 20.30 12.01
N ILE A 295 7.18 20.41 11.64
CA ILE A 295 6.05 20.28 12.57
C ILE A 295 5.90 18.83 13.07
N LYS A 296 6.31 17.84 12.28
CA LYS A 296 6.31 16.42 12.70
C LYS A 296 7.20 16.18 13.94
N ASP A 297 8.25 16.97 14.09
CA ASP A 297 9.23 16.87 15.18
C ASP A 297 8.91 17.83 16.35
N VAL A 298 7.66 18.28 16.45
CA VAL A 298 7.22 19.12 17.57
C VAL A 298 7.41 18.40 18.90
N THR A 299 7.99 19.10 19.87
CA THR A 299 8.24 18.62 21.22
C THR A 299 6.99 18.77 22.11
N GLY A 300 7.04 18.36 23.37
CA GLY A 300 5.90 18.53 24.29
C GLY A 300 4.76 17.50 24.15
N GLY A 301 4.95 16.45 23.35
CA GLY A 301 3.95 15.39 23.15
C GLY A 301 2.86 15.73 22.13
N GLY A 302 3.09 16.74 21.29
CA GLY A 302 2.19 17.13 20.21
C GLY A 302 2.11 16.08 19.10
N LYS A 303 0.92 15.87 18.56
CA LYS A 303 0.69 15.08 17.35
C LYS A 303 0.22 15.98 16.22
N SER A 304 0.93 15.95 15.11
CA SER A 304 0.75 16.88 14.00
C SER A 304 -0.10 16.30 12.89
N TYR A 305 -0.90 17.16 12.23
CA TYR A 305 -1.84 16.82 11.17
C TYR A 305 -1.82 17.88 10.09
N ARG A 306 -2.12 17.51 8.85
CA ARG A 306 -2.47 18.49 7.80
C ARG A 306 -3.98 18.67 7.76
N TYR A 307 -4.44 19.90 7.99
CA TYR A 307 -5.87 20.21 8.05
C TYR A 307 -6.45 20.48 6.66
N GLY A 308 -5.75 21.24 5.83
CA GLY A 308 -6.12 21.51 4.43
C GLY A 308 -5.24 22.59 3.82
N GLY A 309 -4.97 22.54 2.51
CA GLY A 309 -4.16 23.55 1.83
C GLY A 309 -2.80 23.79 2.51
N GLU A 310 -2.63 25.00 3.08
CA GLU A 310 -1.46 25.47 3.83
C GLU A 310 -1.62 25.39 5.37
N GLU A 311 -2.73 24.83 5.84
CA GLU A 311 -3.11 24.75 7.25
C GLU A 311 -2.71 23.41 7.88
N PHE A 312 -2.14 23.50 9.09
CA PHE A 312 -1.74 22.37 9.92
C PHE A 312 -2.39 22.47 11.30
N THR A 313 -2.48 21.32 11.98
CA THR A 313 -2.99 21.26 13.34
C THR A 313 -2.06 20.41 14.20
N ILE A 314 -1.84 20.81 15.44
CA ILE A 314 -1.14 19.99 16.44
C ILE A 314 -2.07 19.76 17.63
N LEU A 315 -2.20 18.49 18.01
CA LEU A 315 -3.00 18.05 19.13
C LEU A 315 -2.10 17.63 20.30
N PHE A 316 -2.33 18.18 21.48
CA PHE A 316 -1.60 17.85 22.70
C PHE A 316 -2.55 17.25 23.75
N PRO A 317 -2.69 15.92 23.81
CA PRO A 317 -3.50 15.26 24.82
C PRO A 317 -2.90 15.40 26.22
N GLY A 318 -3.73 15.70 27.22
CA GLY A 318 -3.32 15.75 28.62
C GLY A 318 -2.41 16.94 28.97
N LYS A 319 -2.40 18.01 28.16
CA LYS A 319 -1.58 19.21 28.37
C LYS A 319 -2.43 20.46 28.62
N SER A 320 -1.81 21.47 29.22
CA SER A 320 -2.33 22.83 29.31
C SER A 320 -1.67 23.76 28.29
N VAL A 321 -2.27 24.92 28.02
CA VAL A 321 -1.68 25.92 27.11
C VAL A 321 -0.29 26.35 27.59
N ASN A 322 -0.09 26.51 28.90
CA ASN A 322 1.19 26.93 29.45
C ASN A 322 2.30 25.89 29.21
N ASP A 323 1.95 24.60 29.21
CA ASP A 323 2.92 23.52 28.95
C ASP A 323 3.39 23.51 27.49
N VAL A 324 2.50 23.87 26.55
CA VAL A 324 2.78 23.71 25.11
C VAL A 324 3.30 24.97 24.44
N LEU A 325 3.08 26.15 25.03
CA LEU A 325 3.52 27.43 24.47
C LEU A 325 5.02 27.47 24.15
N PRO A 326 5.94 27.04 25.05
CA PRO A 326 7.37 27.02 24.76
C PRO A 326 7.71 26.15 23.53
N HIS A 327 7.05 25.00 23.39
CA HIS A 327 7.26 24.08 22.27
C HIS A 327 6.73 24.63 20.94
N LEU A 328 5.62 25.36 20.97
CA LEU A 328 5.07 26.04 19.79
C LEU A 328 5.95 27.22 19.36
N GLU A 329 6.51 27.96 20.30
CA GLU A 329 7.43 29.06 20.01
C GLU A 329 8.76 28.54 19.45
N GLU A 330 9.32 27.48 20.03
CA GLU A 330 10.49 26.79 19.51
C GLU A 330 10.25 26.28 18.07
N LEU A 331 9.07 25.69 17.82
CA LEU A 331 8.67 25.24 16.48
C LEU A 331 8.58 26.40 15.48
N ARG A 332 7.95 27.52 15.88
CA ARG A 332 7.84 28.73 15.06
C ARG A 332 9.23 29.26 14.68
N GLU A 333 10.12 29.37 15.66
CA GLU A 333 11.49 29.81 15.42
C GLU A 333 12.25 28.87 14.48
N LYS A 334 12.16 27.55 14.71
CA LYS A 334 12.76 26.52 13.86
C LYS A 334 12.33 26.67 12.41
N ILE A 335 11.04 26.90 12.17
CA ILE A 335 10.52 27.13 10.80
C ILE A 335 11.08 28.44 10.24
N SER A 336 11.03 29.55 10.99
CA SER A 336 11.49 30.86 10.51
C SER A 336 12.99 30.92 10.18
N LYS A 337 13.81 30.14 10.90
CA LYS A 337 15.27 30.08 10.73
C LYS A 337 15.69 29.10 9.63
N ARG A 338 14.77 28.24 9.16
CA ARG A 338 15.08 27.20 8.18
C ARG A 338 15.07 27.78 6.76
N ALA A 339 16.26 27.91 6.18
CA ALA A 339 16.40 28.33 4.80
C ALA A 339 15.85 27.27 3.82
N PHE A 340 14.97 27.69 2.92
CA PHE A 340 14.53 26.91 1.77
C PHE A 340 15.34 27.31 0.54
N THR A 341 16.13 26.38 0.01
CA THR A 341 16.98 26.63 -1.16
C THR A 341 16.19 26.36 -2.45
N LEU A 342 15.94 27.40 -3.24
CA LEU A 342 15.34 27.25 -4.56
C LEU A 342 16.28 26.45 -5.48
N ARG A 343 15.86 25.23 -5.83
CA ARG A 343 16.54 24.44 -6.85
C ARG A 343 16.05 24.92 -8.21
N ASN A 344 16.91 25.58 -8.98
CA ASN A 344 16.60 25.93 -10.36
C ASN A 344 16.35 24.65 -11.17
N LYS A 345 15.08 24.23 -11.30
CA LYS A 345 14.65 23.27 -12.31
C LYS A 345 14.80 23.99 -13.66
N ARG A 346 15.99 23.95 -14.26
CA ARG A 346 16.13 24.23 -15.70
C ARG A 346 15.14 23.33 -16.42
N GLY A 347 14.23 23.94 -17.16
CA GLY A 347 13.21 23.25 -17.93
C GLY A 347 13.81 22.11 -18.74
N LYS A 348 13.08 20.99 -18.80
CA LYS A 348 13.25 19.97 -19.83
C LYS A 348 12.82 20.56 -21.19
N GLY A 349 13.54 21.55 -21.68
CA GLY A 349 13.45 22.07 -23.03
C GLY A 349 14.72 21.65 -23.76
N LYS A 350 14.58 20.78 -24.76
CA LYS A 350 15.65 20.44 -25.69
C LYS A 350 16.18 21.74 -26.31
N SER A 351 17.40 22.14 -25.98
CA SER A 351 18.24 22.87 -26.92
C SER A 351 19.70 22.60 -26.62
N ARG A 352 20.33 21.87 -27.54
CA ARG A 352 21.78 21.74 -27.65
C ARG A 352 22.31 23.10 -28.06
N SER A 353 22.92 23.85 -27.15
CA SER A 353 24.03 24.72 -27.51
C SER A 353 24.99 24.91 -26.35
N LYS A 354 26.27 24.90 -26.70
CA LYS A 354 27.46 24.75 -25.87
C LYS A 354 27.73 25.98 -25.00
N ARG A 355 28.45 25.71 -23.90
CA ARG A 355 29.40 26.58 -23.20
C ARG A 355 28.83 27.85 -22.54
N LYS A 356 28.75 27.83 -21.19
CA LYS A 356 29.27 28.90 -20.32
C LYS A 356 29.25 28.49 -18.83
N THR A 357 30.45 28.57 -18.25
CA THR A 357 30.83 28.80 -16.85
C THR A 357 30.26 27.90 -15.73
N ARG A 358 31.16 27.08 -15.17
CA ARG A 358 31.08 26.42 -13.85
C ARG A 358 31.25 27.45 -12.71
N SER A 359 30.29 28.36 -12.51
CA SER A 359 30.11 28.94 -11.18
C SER A 359 28.95 28.20 -10.51
N ALA A 360 29.23 27.59 -9.36
CA ALA A 360 28.22 27.00 -8.51
C ALA A 360 27.27 28.12 -8.07
N ARG A 361 26.18 28.35 -8.82
CA ARG A 361 25.10 29.23 -8.39
C ARG A 361 24.47 28.61 -7.15
N ALA A 362 24.89 29.08 -5.97
CA ALA A 362 24.18 28.85 -4.72
C ALA A 362 22.71 29.21 -4.96
N GLY A 363 21.81 28.25 -4.72
CA GLY A 363 20.38 28.48 -4.88
C GLY A 363 19.94 29.64 -3.98
N LYS A 364 19.02 30.48 -4.46
CA LYS A 364 18.45 31.56 -3.65
C LYS A 364 17.81 30.95 -2.41
N GLN A 365 18.25 31.36 -1.22
CA GLN A 365 17.64 30.98 0.05
C GLN A 365 16.42 31.86 0.31
N ILE A 366 15.31 31.22 0.69
CA ILE A 366 14.07 31.88 1.09
C ILE A 366 13.73 31.41 2.50
N TYR A 367 13.27 32.34 3.31
CA TYR A 367 12.78 32.07 4.66
C TYR A 367 11.26 32.17 4.67
N ILE A 368 10.62 31.28 5.43
CA ILE A 368 9.17 31.14 5.48
C ILE A 368 8.78 31.16 6.95
N THR A 369 7.71 31.87 7.26
CA THR A 369 7.20 31.99 8.62
C THR A 369 5.82 31.34 8.74
N VAL A 370 5.44 31.03 9.98
CA VAL A 370 4.12 30.49 10.30
C VAL A 370 3.50 31.31 11.43
N SER A 371 2.19 31.48 11.36
CA SER A 371 1.38 31.98 12.46
C SER A 371 0.74 30.80 13.18
N ILE A 372 0.66 30.86 14.51
CA ILE A 372 0.12 29.77 15.34
C ILE A 372 -0.96 30.32 16.27
N GLY A 373 -2.14 29.70 16.26
CA GLY A 373 -3.21 29.93 17.22
C GLY A 373 -3.37 28.72 18.13
N VAL A 374 -3.39 28.91 19.44
CA VAL A 374 -3.48 27.81 20.42
C VAL A 374 -4.69 27.99 21.33
N SER A 375 -5.40 26.90 21.64
CA SER A 375 -6.51 26.94 22.59
C SER A 375 -6.63 25.64 23.39
N GLN A 376 -6.98 25.77 24.67
CA GLN A 376 -7.23 24.65 25.58
C GLN A 376 -8.74 24.41 25.73
N LYS A 377 -9.11 23.16 26.00
CA LYS A 377 -10.43 22.87 26.55
C LYS A 377 -10.65 23.66 27.85
N ASN A 378 -11.77 24.37 27.91
CA ASN A 378 -12.22 25.11 29.08
C ASN A 378 -13.77 25.05 29.14
N GLU A 379 -14.36 25.71 30.14
CA GLU A 379 -15.82 25.70 30.33
C GLU A 379 -16.60 26.30 29.14
N LYS A 380 -16.00 27.23 28.41
CA LYS A 380 -16.59 27.90 27.23
C LYS A 380 -16.46 27.05 25.96
N SER A 381 -15.41 26.25 25.86
CA SER A 381 -15.10 25.38 24.72
C SER A 381 -15.06 23.92 25.17
N LYS A 382 -16.25 23.34 25.39
CA LYS A 382 -16.41 21.99 25.95
C LYS A 382 -16.08 20.86 24.98
N THR A 383 -16.27 21.08 23.67
CA THR A 383 -16.05 20.08 22.62
C THR A 383 -14.73 20.31 21.88
N PRO A 384 -14.10 19.26 21.33
CA PRO A 384 -12.91 19.42 20.51
C PRO A 384 -13.09 20.39 19.33
N ASP A 385 -14.25 20.38 18.68
CA ASP A 385 -14.56 21.32 17.59
C ASP A 385 -14.65 22.77 18.06
N ALA A 386 -15.22 23.02 19.26
CA ALA A 386 -15.25 24.36 19.85
C ALA A 386 -13.84 24.86 20.18
N VAL A 387 -12.98 24.01 20.75
CA VAL A 387 -11.58 24.34 21.05
C VAL A 387 -10.81 24.62 19.76
N MET A 388 -11.03 23.84 18.70
CA MET A 388 -10.42 24.08 17.39
C MET A 388 -10.85 25.42 16.80
N LYS A 389 -12.13 25.78 16.92
CA LYS A 389 -12.63 27.11 16.51
C LYS A 389 -12.01 28.26 17.32
N SER A 390 -11.81 28.06 18.63
CA SER A 390 -11.09 29.02 19.48
C SER A 390 -9.62 29.16 19.06
N ALA A 391 -8.95 28.05 18.72
CA ALA A 391 -7.57 28.06 18.22
C ALA A 391 -7.46 28.78 16.86
N ASP A 392 -8.42 28.58 15.97
CA ASP A 392 -8.52 29.29 14.69
C ASP A 392 -8.71 30.81 14.89
N THR A 393 -9.55 31.20 15.86
CA THR A 393 -9.72 32.62 16.24
C THR A 393 -8.41 33.21 16.78
N ALA A 394 -7.64 32.43 17.55
CA ALA A 394 -6.30 32.81 17.98
C ALA A 394 -5.32 32.94 16.80
N LEU A 395 -5.37 32.04 15.82
CA LEU A 395 -4.54 32.09 14.62
C LEU A 395 -4.82 33.36 13.81
N TYR A 396 -6.09 33.73 13.66
CA TYR A 396 -6.48 34.98 13.03
C TYR A 396 -5.92 36.21 13.78
N ARG A 397 -5.92 36.19 15.12
CA ARG A 397 -5.29 37.24 15.93
C ARG A 397 -3.77 37.30 15.71
N ALA A 398 -3.08 36.16 15.61
CA ALA A 398 -1.66 36.12 15.28
C ALA A 398 -1.38 36.76 13.90
N LYS A 399 -2.18 36.42 12.89
CA LYS A 399 -2.07 37.01 11.54
C LYS A 399 -2.27 38.54 11.55
N LYS A 400 -3.19 39.05 12.37
CA LYS A 400 -3.41 40.50 12.53
C LYS A 400 -2.29 41.22 13.29
N LYS A 401 -1.58 40.55 14.20
CA LYS A 401 -0.48 41.10 14.99
C LYS A 401 0.86 41.20 14.23
N GLY A 402 0.85 41.01 12.92
CA GLY A 402 2.07 41.04 12.09
C GLY A 402 2.61 39.67 11.72
N ARG A 403 1.86 38.59 11.97
CA ARG A 403 2.22 37.19 11.65
C ARG A 403 3.45 36.72 12.42
N ASN A 404 3.99 35.55 12.07
CA ASN A 404 5.19 34.96 12.69
C ASN A 404 5.17 35.02 14.23
N CYS A 405 4.03 34.65 14.84
CA CYS A 405 3.87 34.64 16.29
C CYS A 405 2.87 33.56 16.73
N VAL A 406 2.92 33.23 18.02
CA VAL A 406 1.96 32.35 18.69
C VAL A 406 0.93 33.19 19.46
N SER A 407 -0.36 32.88 19.31
CA SER A 407 -1.45 33.58 20.00
C SER A 407 -2.40 32.59 20.69
N LYS A 408 -2.91 32.94 21.86
CA LYS A 408 -3.86 32.16 22.66
C LYS A 408 -5.25 32.79 22.68
#